data_AF-A0A958KHG0-F1
#
_entry.id   AF-A0A958KHG0-F1
#
_cell.length_a   1.000
_cell.length_b   1.000
_cell.length_c   1.000
_cell.angle_alpha   90.00
_cell.angle_beta   90.00
_cell.angle_gamma   90.00
#
_symmetry.space_group_name_H-M   'P 1'
#
loop_
_entity.id
_entity.type
_entity.pdbx_description
1 polymer ?
#
loop_
_entity_poly.entity_id
_entity_poly.type
_entity_poly.pdbx_seq_one_letter_code
_entity_poly.pdbx_strand_id
1 'polypeptide(L)'
;MEDLAPPLKFVLALRVGLESGNSVSSTIQRYTKAHRDDFSQALERMLFDRNRGIENPDWINSMPSVYRRAIVRLIIRGLHGQPILTEVAAIEAELVAACDIEIESTLQRLPVITLIPLLLIQFPAFLILLIGPLLGQLIKGLQ
;
A
#
# COMPACT_ATOMS: atom_id res chain seq x y z
N MET A 1 -3.87 7.86 -1.63
CA MET A 1 -3.34 6.90 -0.64
C MET A 1 -1.88 6.73 -0.97
N GLU A 2 -0.98 6.92 0.01
CA GLU A 2 0.41 6.50 -0.20
C GLU A 2 0.35 4.99 -0.39
N ASP A 3 0.74 4.48 -1.54
CA ASP A 3 0.82 3.04 -1.78
C ASP A 3 2.01 2.50 -0.97
N LEU A 4 1.76 2.26 0.34
CA LEU A 4 2.72 1.88 1.37
C LEU A 4 3.11 0.40 1.30
N ALA A 5 2.32 -0.43 0.61
CA ALA A 5 2.53 -1.87 0.55
C ALA A 5 3.82 -2.29 -0.17
N PRO A 6 4.16 -1.79 -1.38
CA PRO A 6 5.43 -2.15 -2.03
C PRO A 6 6.68 -1.70 -1.25
N PRO A 7 6.76 -0.47 -0.72
CA PRO A 7 7.88 -0.06 0.14
C PRO A 7 8.06 -0.93 1.39
N LEU A 8 6.98 -1.27 2.08
CA LEU A 8 7.03 -2.13 3.27
C LEU A 8 7.53 -3.54 2.94
N LYS A 9 7.01 -4.16 1.87
CA LYS A 9 7.46 -5.48 1.40
C LYS A 9 8.96 -5.49 1.10
N PHE A 10 9.45 -4.45 0.44
CA PHE A 10 10.87 -4.32 0.15
C PHE A 10 11.71 -4.15 1.42
N VAL A 11 11.30 -3.27 2.35
CA VAL A 11 12.03 -3.03 3.60
C VAL A 11 12.14 -4.30 4.45
N LEU A 12 11.05 -5.08 4.53
CA LEU A 12 11.07 -6.39 5.18
C LEU A 12 12.08 -7.35 4.52
N ALA A 13 12.05 -7.44 3.19
CA ALA A 13 13.00 -8.28 2.44
C ALA A 13 14.44 -7.80 2.64
N LEU A 14 14.67 -6.48 2.67
CA LEU A 14 15.96 -5.87 2.90
C LEU A 14 16.50 -6.19 4.29
N ARG A 15 15.67 -6.04 5.34
CA ARG A 15 16.06 -6.36 6.71
C ARG A 15 16.46 -7.83 6.85
N VAL A 16 15.59 -8.75 6.43
CA VAL A 16 15.87 -10.20 6.50
C VAL A 16 17.13 -10.54 5.71
N GLY A 17 17.31 -9.90 4.54
CA GLY A 17 18.52 -10.01 3.74
C GLY A 17 19.77 -9.61 4.50
N LEU A 18 19.78 -8.42 5.11
CA LEU A 18 20.90 -7.87 5.88
C LEU A 18 21.21 -8.69 7.13
N GLU A 19 20.20 -9.11 7.89
CA GLU A 19 20.35 -9.98 9.08
C GLU A 19 20.98 -11.33 8.70
N SER A 20 20.68 -11.83 7.51
CA SER A 20 21.26 -13.07 6.97
C SER A 20 22.64 -12.88 6.34
N GLY A 21 23.23 -11.67 6.38
CA GLY A 21 24.54 -11.36 5.80
C GLY A 21 24.54 -11.13 4.28
N ASN A 22 23.38 -10.97 3.64
CA ASN A 22 23.31 -10.61 2.22
C ASN A 22 23.62 -9.12 2.02
N SER A 23 24.17 -8.78 0.85
CA SER A 23 24.38 -7.39 0.47
C SER A 23 23.07 -6.72 0.04
N VAL A 24 23.01 -5.40 0.18
CA VAL A 24 21.87 -4.58 -0.30
C VAL A 24 21.61 -4.83 -1.79
N SER A 25 22.67 -4.92 -2.59
CA SER A 25 22.58 -5.15 -4.04
C SER A 25 21.94 -6.50 -4.39
N SER A 26 22.36 -7.59 -3.73
CA SER A 26 21.80 -8.92 -4.01
C SER A 26 20.34 -9.03 -3.58
N THR A 27 19.96 -8.35 -2.50
CA THR A 27 18.57 -8.29 -2.04
C THR A 27 17.68 -7.52 -3.01
N ILE A 28 18.13 -6.37 -3.54
CA ILE A 28 17.38 -5.62 -4.55
C ILE A 28 17.17 -6.49 -5.80
N GLN A 29 18.23 -7.10 -6.33
CA GLN A 29 18.12 -7.96 -7.51
C GLN A 29 17.14 -9.13 -7.31
N ARG A 30 17.12 -9.71 -6.11
CA ARG A 30 16.17 -10.77 -5.76
C ARG A 30 14.74 -10.25 -5.71
N TYR A 31 14.55 -9.09 -5.08
CA TYR A 31 13.24 -8.46 -4.94
C TYR A 31 12.64 -8.08 -6.31
N THR A 32 13.40 -7.41 -7.17
CA THR A 32 12.90 -6.92 -8.47
C THR A 32 12.65 -8.05 -9.46
N LYS A 33 13.36 -9.18 -9.34
CA LYS A 33 13.02 -10.41 -10.08
C LYS A 33 11.69 -11.02 -9.65
N ALA A 34 11.36 -10.95 -8.36
CA ALA A 34 10.15 -11.52 -7.80
C ALA A 34 8.91 -10.60 -7.95
N HIS A 35 9.12 -9.29 -8.05
CA HIS A 35 8.04 -8.29 -8.04
C HIS A 35 8.17 -7.31 -9.21
N ARG A 36 7.06 -7.05 -9.90
CA ARG A 36 6.97 -6.08 -11.02
C ARG A 36 6.03 -4.94 -10.68
N ASP A 37 6.32 -4.22 -9.61
CA ASP A 37 5.56 -3.04 -9.18
C ASP A 37 6.33 -1.75 -9.53
N ASP A 38 5.67 -0.60 -9.41
CA ASP A 38 6.28 0.71 -9.73
C ASP A 38 7.51 1.01 -8.87
N PHE A 39 7.56 0.47 -7.64
CA PHE A 39 8.69 0.67 -6.75
C PHE A 39 9.87 -0.22 -7.14
N SER A 40 9.62 -1.46 -7.56
CA SER A 40 10.67 -2.36 -8.05
C SER A 40 11.33 -1.82 -9.30
N GLN A 41 10.57 -1.21 -10.21
CA GLN A 41 11.11 -0.48 -11.37
C GLN A 41 12.01 0.70 -10.96
N ALA A 42 11.62 1.46 -9.93
CA ALA A 42 12.44 2.54 -9.40
C ALA A 42 13.76 2.02 -8.79
N LEU A 43 13.73 0.88 -8.10
CA LEU A 43 14.92 0.23 -7.55
C LEU A 43 15.85 -0.31 -8.64
N GLU A 44 15.30 -0.87 -9.73
CA GLU A 44 16.09 -1.29 -10.89
C GLU A 44 16.77 -0.10 -11.57
N ARG A 45 16.01 0.98 -11.79
CA ARG A 45 16.56 2.24 -12.33
C ARG A 45 17.68 2.78 -11.45
N MET A 46 17.50 2.77 -10.13
CA MET A 46 18.52 3.19 -9.19
C MET A 46 19.80 2.32 -9.28
N LEU A 47 19.67 0.99 -9.33
CA LEU A 47 20.82 0.11 -9.50
C LEU A 47 21.55 0.37 -10.83
N PHE A 48 20.79 0.62 -11.89
CA PHE A 48 21.33 0.92 -13.21
C PHE A 48 22.08 2.26 -13.24
N ASP A 49 21.49 3.31 -12.65
CA ASP A 49 22.11 4.63 -12.51
C ASP A 49 23.42 4.54 -11.70
N ARG A 50 23.41 3.77 -10.61
CA ARG A 50 24.62 3.52 -9.82
C ARG A 50 25.71 2.81 -10.60
N ASN A 51 25.37 1.78 -11.38
CA ASN A 51 26.34 1.06 -12.21
C ASN A 51 26.98 1.97 -13.28
N ARG A 52 26.32 3.09 -13.62
CA ARG A 52 26.84 4.15 -14.51
C ARG A 52 27.63 5.23 -13.77
N GLY A 53 27.76 5.15 -12.45
CA GLY A 53 28.45 6.14 -11.63
C GLY A 53 27.60 7.37 -11.27
N ILE A 54 26.28 7.31 -11.44
CA ILE A 54 25.37 8.39 -11.02
C ILE A 54 25.05 8.17 -9.53
N GLU A 55 25.62 8.99 -8.65
CA GLU A 55 25.50 8.83 -7.20
C GLU A 55 24.23 9.47 -6.62
N ASN A 56 23.72 10.53 -7.23
CA ASN A 56 22.56 11.25 -6.72
C ASN A 56 21.53 11.53 -7.83
N PRO A 57 20.63 10.57 -8.08
CA PRO A 57 19.61 10.76 -9.10
C PRO A 57 18.56 11.82 -8.69
N ASP A 58 18.41 12.86 -9.50
CA ASP A 58 17.41 13.93 -9.27
C ASP A 58 15.97 13.40 -9.18
N TRP A 59 15.69 12.26 -9.83
CA TRP A 59 14.38 11.64 -9.85
C TRP A 59 13.91 11.16 -8.47
N ILE A 60 14.81 10.97 -7.50
CA ILE A 60 14.42 10.61 -6.12
C ILE A 60 13.52 11.69 -5.54
N ASN A 61 13.81 12.97 -5.78
CA ASN A 61 13.01 14.07 -5.25
C ASN A 61 11.63 14.16 -5.93
N SER A 62 11.48 13.62 -7.13
CA SER A 62 10.20 13.53 -7.84
C SER A 62 9.31 12.36 -7.39
N MET A 63 9.78 11.44 -6.54
CA MET A 63 8.93 10.36 -6.06
C MET A 63 7.82 10.92 -5.15
N PRO A 64 6.56 10.44 -5.27
CA PRO A 64 5.44 11.03 -4.54
C PRO A 64 5.50 10.77 -3.03
N SER A 65 5.81 9.54 -2.61
CA SER A 65 5.79 9.14 -1.20
C SER A 65 7.08 9.52 -0.45
N VAL A 66 6.93 10.04 0.76
CA VAL A 66 8.05 10.37 1.66
C VAL A 66 8.84 9.11 1.99
N TYR A 67 8.16 8.00 2.29
CA TYR A 67 8.78 6.72 2.63
C TYR A 67 9.61 6.17 1.47
N ARG A 68 9.09 6.23 0.24
CA ARG A 68 9.83 5.79 -0.96
C ARG A 68 11.15 6.54 -1.09
N ARG A 69 11.15 7.86 -0.89
CA ARG A 69 12.37 8.69 -0.92
C ARG A 69 13.34 8.32 0.19
N ALA A 70 12.84 8.15 1.42
CA ALA A 70 13.65 7.78 2.57
C ALA A 70 14.35 6.44 2.36
N ILE A 71 13.61 5.43 1.89
CA ILE A 71 14.13 4.09 1.62
C ILE A 71 15.20 4.13 0.52
N VAL A 72 14.94 4.81 -0.60
CA VAL A 72 15.93 4.89 -1.70
C VAL A 72 17.21 5.58 -1.24
N ARG A 73 17.11 6.67 -0.46
CA ARG A 73 18.30 7.33 0.13
C ARG A 73 19.05 6.41 1.09
N LEU A 74 18.35 5.63 1.89
CA LEU A 74 18.95 4.67 2.80
C LEU A 74 19.69 3.55 2.04
N ILE A 75 19.07 3.05 0.97
CA ILE A 75 19.68 2.06 0.10
C ILE A 75 20.97 2.60 -0.50
N ILE A 76 20.99 3.84 -1.00
CA ILE A 76 22.21 4.46 -1.54
C ILE A 76 23.33 4.44 -0.50
N ARG A 77 23.05 4.84 0.75
CA ARG A 77 24.02 4.76 1.85
C ARG A 77 24.53 3.34 2.09
N GLY A 78 23.62 2.35 2.13
CA GLY A 78 24.00 0.94 2.31
C GLY A 78 24.79 0.37 1.14
N LEU A 79 24.51 0.84 -0.07
CA LEU A 79 25.26 0.51 -1.27
C LEU A 79 26.68 1.09 -1.22
N HIS A 80 26.90 2.25 -0.60
CA HIS A 80 28.23 2.81 -0.30
C HIS A 80 28.97 2.08 0.86
N GLY A 81 28.42 0.98 1.38
CA GLY A 81 29.04 0.19 2.44
C GLY A 81 28.81 0.73 3.85
N GLN A 82 27.93 1.71 4.02
CA GLN A 82 27.54 2.16 5.36
C GLN A 82 26.64 1.11 6.03
N PRO A 83 26.77 0.89 7.34
CA PRO A 83 25.81 0.08 8.09
C PRO A 83 24.46 0.80 8.08
N ILE A 84 23.41 0.12 7.63
CA ILE A 84 22.05 0.67 7.54
C ILE A 84 21.00 -0.16 8.28
N LEU A 85 21.39 -1.26 8.93
CA LEU A 85 20.43 -2.21 9.52
C LEU A 85 19.52 -1.55 10.56
N THR A 86 20.08 -0.69 11.41
CA THR A 86 19.35 0.07 12.43
C THR A 86 18.32 1.01 11.83
N GLU A 87 18.70 1.75 10.78
CA GLU A 87 17.81 2.67 10.09
C GLU A 87 16.75 1.95 9.25
N VAL A 88 17.07 0.78 8.69
CA VAL A 88 16.09 -0.09 8.01
C VAL A 88 15.02 -0.53 9.01
N ALA A 89 15.41 -0.99 10.19
CA ALA A 89 14.48 -1.41 11.23
C ALA A 89 13.61 -0.25 11.75
N ALA A 90 14.17 0.96 11.85
CA ALA A 90 13.41 2.15 12.23
C ALA A 90 12.35 2.51 11.18
N ILE A 91 12.73 2.55 9.89
CA ILE A 91 11.79 2.82 8.80
C ILE A 91 10.72 1.73 8.68
N GLU A 92 11.08 0.47 8.94
CA GLU A 92 10.09 -0.62 8.99
C GLU A 92 9.04 -0.36 10.07
N ALA A 93 9.45 -0.03 11.29
CA ALA A 93 8.52 0.24 12.39
C ALA A 93 7.59 1.42 12.08
N GLU A 94 8.14 2.48 11.47
CA GLU A 94 7.34 3.63 11.02
C GLU A 94 6.33 3.24 9.92
N LEU A 95 6.74 2.44 8.94
CA LEU A 95 5.87 1.97 7.86
C LEU A 95 4.76 1.06 8.38
N VAL A 96 5.08 0.14 9.30
CA VAL A 96 4.09 -0.73 9.93
C VAL A 96 3.05 0.10 10.67
N ALA A 97 3.49 1.07 11.48
CA ALA A 97 2.58 1.97 12.17
C ALA A 97 1.70 2.79 11.20
N ALA A 98 2.27 3.26 10.09
CA ALA A 98 1.51 3.97 9.06
C ALA A 98 0.47 3.06 8.37
N CYS A 99 0.83 1.81 8.08
CA CYS A 99 -0.08 0.82 7.53
C CYS A 99 -1.22 0.49 8.50
N ASP A 100 -0.93 0.32 9.79
CA ASP A 100 -1.96 0.05 10.80
C ASP A 100 -2.98 1.19 10.90
N ILE A 101 -2.51 2.44 10.84
CA ILE A 101 -3.39 3.62 10.79
C ILE A 101 -4.27 3.59 9.53
N GLU A 102 -3.70 3.26 8.36
CA GLU A 102 -4.45 3.18 7.11
C GLU A 102 -5.51 2.06 7.16
N ILE A 103 -5.15 0.89 7.68
CA ILE A 103 -6.06 -0.24 7.88
C ILE A 103 -7.21 0.15 8.80
N GLU A 104 -6.91 0.72 9.97
CA GLU A 104 -7.92 1.14 10.95
C GLU A 104 -8.87 2.18 10.35
N SER A 105 -8.32 3.18 9.65
CA SER A 105 -9.14 4.21 8.97
C SER A 105 -10.06 3.62 7.90
N THR A 106 -9.62 2.56 7.24
CA THR A 106 -10.39 1.85 6.21
C THR A 106 -11.47 0.97 6.85
N LEU A 107 -11.13 0.25 7.91
CA LEU A 107 -12.06 -0.57 8.69
C LEU A 107 -13.21 0.26 9.26
N GLN A 108 -12.94 1.47 9.73
CA GLN A 108 -13.98 2.37 10.24
C GLN A 108 -14.98 2.82 9.17
N ARG A 109 -14.55 2.91 7.90
CA ARG A 109 -15.40 3.35 6.78
C ARG A 109 -16.16 2.20 6.13
N LEU A 110 -15.62 0.99 6.21
CA LEU A 110 -16.16 -0.18 5.53
C LEU A 110 -17.63 -0.45 5.88
N PRO A 111 -18.09 -0.41 7.16
CA PRO A 111 -19.49 -0.64 7.50
C PRO A 111 -20.44 0.32 6.77
N VAL A 112 -20.12 1.62 6.76
CA VAL A 112 -20.96 2.63 6.11
C VAL A 112 -21.05 2.37 4.61
N ILE A 113 -19.93 2.07 3.96
CA ILE A 113 -19.88 1.77 2.52
C ILE A 113 -20.73 0.52 2.22
N THR A 114 -20.67 -0.50 3.07
CA THR A 114 -21.46 -1.73 2.90
C THR A 114 -22.95 -1.58 3.23
N LEU A 115 -23.32 -0.65 4.12
CA LEU A 115 -24.70 -0.40 4.51
C LEU A 115 -25.51 0.32 3.42
N ILE A 116 -24.89 1.22 2.65
CA ILE A 116 -25.57 1.96 1.57
C ILE A 116 -26.27 1.04 0.55
N PRO A 117 -25.58 0.06 -0.09
CA PRO A 117 -26.23 -0.84 -1.03
C PRO A 117 -27.27 -1.73 -0.36
N LEU A 118 -27.04 -2.15 0.88
CA LEU A 118 -28.01 -2.92 1.66
C LEU A 118 -29.30 -2.12 1.86
N LEU A 119 -29.20 -0.85 2.28
CA LEU A 119 -30.34 0.05 2.49
C LEU A 119 -31.11 0.32 1.19
N LEU A 120 -30.41 0.48 0.06
CA LEU A 120 -31.04 0.67 -1.24
C LEU A 120 -31.88 -0.54 -1.67
N ILE A 121 -31.53 -1.75 -1.26
CA ILE A 121 -32.32 -2.97 -1.53
C ILE A 121 -33.42 -3.17 -0.48
N GLN A 122 -33.09 -2.94 0.78
CA GLN A 122 -33.96 -3.18 1.92
C GLN A 122 -35.15 -2.22 1.95
N PHE A 123 -34.95 -0.94 1.64
CA PHE A 123 -36.00 0.07 1.69
C PHE A 123 -37.15 -0.19 0.69
N PRO A 124 -36.91 -0.44 -0.61
CA PRO A 124 -37.96 -0.82 -1.55
C PRO A 124 -38.67 -2.11 -1.17
N ALA A 125 -37.93 -3.11 -0.68
CA ALA A 125 -38.52 -4.38 -0.25
C ALA A 125 -39.53 -4.17 0.89
N PHE A 126 -39.18 -3.34 1.89
CA PHE A 126 -40.12 -2.98 2.95
C PHE A 126 -41.32 -2.18 2.45
N LEU A 127 -41.13 -1.24 1.52
CA LEU A 127 -42.25 -0.50 0.92
C LEU A 127 -43.21 -1.44 0.20
N ILE A 128 -42.72 -2.39 -0.59
CA ILE A 128 -43.56 -3.37 -1.28
C ILE A 128 -44.32 -4.24 -0.26
N LEU A 129 -43.63 -4.71 0.78
CA LEU A 129 -44.24 -5.53 1.84
C LEU A 129 -45.37 -4.78 2.58
N LEU A 130 -45.14 -3.50 2.91
CA LEU A 130 -46.07 -2.70 3.70
C LEU A 130 -47.22 -2.13 2.87
N ILE A 131 -46.91 -1.56 1.70
CA ILE A 131 -47.86 -0.84 0.85
C ILE A 131 -48.57 -1.78 -0.12
N GLY A 132 -47.92 -2.88 -0.53
CA GLY A 132 -48.49 -3.86 -1.47
C GLY A 132 -49.88 -4.37 -1.06
N PRO A 133 -50.08 -4.86 0.17
CA PRO A 133 -51.38 -5.30 0.66
C PRO A 133 -52.43 -4.19 0.69
N LEU A 134 -52.04 -2.98 1.10
CA LEU A 134 -52.95 -1.81 1.16
C LEU A 134 -53.44 -1.43 -0.23
N LEU A 135 -52.54 -1.35 -1.21
CA LEU A 135 -52.91 -1.10 -2.61
C LEU A 135 -53.82 -2.21 -3.16
N GLY A 136 -53.52 -3.47 -2.83
CA GLY A 136 -54.36 -4.61 -3.23
C GLY A 136 -55.78 -4.53 -2.67
N GLN A 137 -55.95 -4.10 -1.42
CA GLN A 137 -57.27 -3.90 -0.82
C GLN A 137 -58.01 -2.70 -1.42
N LEU A 138 -57.32 -1.58 -1.64
CA LEU A 138 -57.89 -0.37 -2.27
C LEU A 138 -58.40 -0.66 -3.68
N ILE A 139 -57.62 -1.38 -4.51
CA ILE A 139 -58.02 -1.75 -5.87
C ILE A 139 -59.25 -2.67 -5.84
N LYS A 140 -59.28 -3.65 -4.93
CA LYS A 140 -60.45 -4.54 -4.76
C LYS A 140 -61.71 -3.79 -4.30
N GLY A 141 -61.57 -2.72 -3.53
CA GLY A 141 -62.69 -1.89 -3.08
C GLY A 141 -63.22 -0.89 -4.12
N LEU A 142 -62.48 -0.67 -5.21
CA LEU A 142 -62.84 0.21 -6.33
C LEU A 142 -63.50 -0.54 -7.51
N GLN A 143 -63.47 -1.88 -7.50
CA GLN A 143 -64.17 -2.76 -8.44
C GLN A 143 -65.48 -3.26 -7.84
#